data_AF-A0A101SXA0-F1
#
_entry.id   AF-A0A101SXA0-F1
#
_cell.length_a   1.000
_cell.length_b   1.000
_cell.length_c   1.000
_cell.angle_alpha   90.00
_cell.angle_beta   90.00
_cell.angle_gamma   90.00
#
_symmetry.space_group_name_H-M   'P 1'
#
loop_
_entity.id
_entity.type
_entity.pdbx_description
1 polymer ?
#
loop_
_entity_poly.entity_id
_entity_poly.type
_entity_poly.pdbx_seq_one_letter_code
_entity_poly.pdbx_strand_id
1 'polypeptide(L)' 'MTFRNPGGSPVRSGAVTFGTHVIDALGIDWSTVESTVELPAPLAPGEKKERTWTVCVEAWRVPLGMRVETRDVSVRWE' A
#
# COMPACT_ATOMS: atom_id res chain seq x y z
N MET A 1 -1.76 3.84 8.02
CA MET A 1 -2.87 4.16 7.09
C MET A 1 -4.20 3.94 7.79
N THR A 2 -5.18 4.78 7.53
CA THR A 2 -6.51 4.70 8.16
C THR A 2 -7.56 4.24 7.14
N PHE A 3 -8.39 3.28 7.52
CA PHE A 3 -9.56 2.81 6.78
C PHE A 3 -10.81 3.21 7.52
N ARG A 4 -11.83 3.65 6.79
CA ARG A 4 -13.14 3.99 7.32
C ARG A 4 -14.21 3.39 6.43
N ASN A 5 -15.17 2.68 7.02
CA ASN A 5 -16.35 2.20 6.30
C ASN A 5 -17.52 3.17 6.53
N PRO A 6 -17.84 4.09 5.60
CA PRO A 6 -18.99 4.99 5.75
C PRO A 6 -20.33 4.33 5.37
N GLY A 7 -20.32 3.11 4.84
CA GLY A 7 -21.51 2.41 4.35
C GLY A 7 -22.35 1.78 5.48
N GLY A 8 -23.52 1.28 5.11
CA GLY A 8 -24.47 0.62 6.04
C GLY A 8 -24.24 -0.87 6.24
N SER A 9 -23.31 -1.47 5.49
CA SER A 9 -23.00 -2.91 5.55
C SER A 9 -21.53 -3.15 5.91
N PRO A 10 -21.20 -4.25 6.59
CA PRO A 10 -19.82 -4.57 6.92
C PRO A 10 -19.02 -4.93 5.67
N VAL A 11 -17.80 -4.40 5.55
CA VAL A 11 -16.78 -4.90 4.60
C VAL A 11 -16.19 -6.17 5.20
N ARG A 12 -16.17 -7.26 4.44
CA ARG A 12 -15.79 -8.58 4.96
C ARG A 12 -14.39 -8.99 4.54
N SER A 13 -13.94 -8.53 3.39
CA SER A 13 -12.60 -8.81 2.87
C SER A 13 -12.13 -7.72 1.92
N GLY A 14 -10.91 -7.86 1.45
CA GLY A 14 -10.34 -6.99 0.44
C GLY A 14 -8.84 -6.82 0.64
N ALA A 15 -8.20 -6.13 -0.28
CA ALA A 15 -6.76 -5.97 -0.29
C ALA A 15 -6.36 -4.51 -0.52
N VAL A 16 -5.21 -4.15 0.00
CA VAL A 16 -4.50 -2.92 -0.33
C VAL A 16 -3.25 -3.27 -1.12
N THR A 17 -3.02 -2.57 -2.23
CA THR A 17 -1.79 -2.68 -3.03
C THR A 17 -1.00 -1.39 -2.90
N PHE A 18 0.26 -1.53 -2.50
CA PHE A 18 1.23 -0.46 -2.41
C PHE A 18 2.17 -0.51 -3.62
N GLY A 19 2.42 0.62 -4.27
CA GLY A 19 3.48 0.80 -5.27
C GLY A 19 4.70 1.47 -4.65
N THR A 20 5.83 0.76 -4.64
CA THR A 20 7.13 1.28 -4.22
C THR A 20 7.98 1.61 -5.44
N HIS A 21 8.21 2.90 -5.66
CA HIS A 21 8.96 3.44 -6.79
C HIS A 21 10.45 3.47 -6.46
N VAL A 22 11.28 3.02 -7.40
CA VAL A 22 12.74 3.11 -7.32
C VAL A 22 13.18 4.31 -8.15
N ILE A 23 13.68 5.33 -7.45
CA ILE A 23 13.94 6.65 -8.00
C ILE A 23 15.44 6.89 -7.99
N ASP A 24 15.99 7.32 -9.12
CA ASP A 24 17.39 7.66 -9.23
C ASP A 24 17.75 9.01 -8.60
N ALA A 25 19.04 9.35 -8.62
CA ALA A 25 19.54 10.60 -8.06
C ALA A 25 19.02 11.86 -8.81
N LEU A 26 18.50 11.71 -10.03
CA LEU A 26 17.91 12.78 -10.83
C LEU A 26 16.39 12.91 -10.62
N GLY A 27 15.78 11.99 -9.86
CA GLY A 27 14.33 11.97 -9.62
C GLY A 27 13.54 11.18 -10.67
N ILE A 28 14.20 10.44 -11.56
CA ILE A 28 13.53 9.60 -12.56
C ILE A 28 13.08 8.30 -11.90
N ASP A 29 11.86 7.87 -12.20
CA ASP A 29 11.33 6.57 -11.78
C ASP A 29 11.72 5.50 -12.79
N TRP A 30 12.55 4.55 -12.35
CA TRP A 30 13.04 3.46 -13.18
C TRP A 30 12.18 2.21 -13.07
N SER A 31 11.50 2.01 -11.94
CA SER A 31 10.66 0.84 -11.71
C SER A 31 9.75 1.00 -10.51
N THR A 32 8.53 0.46 -10.62
CA THR A 32 7.60 0.29 -9.50
C THR A 32 7.52 -1.17 -9.10
N VAL A 33 7.66 -1.45 -7.80
CA VAL A 33 7.44 -2.77 -7.19
C VAL A 33 6.14 -2.73 -6.40
N GLU A 34 5.19 -3.59 -6.77
CA GLU A 34 3.91 -3.70 -6.08
C GLU A 34 3.97 -4.67 -4.89
N SER A 35 3.25 -4.33 -3.81
CA SER A 35 3.04 -5.18 -2.64
C SER A 35 1.56 -5.20 -2.27
N THR A 36 0.90 -6.34 -2.44
CA THR A 36 -0.51 -6.53 -2.10
C THR A 36 -0.66 -7.26 -0.78
N VAL A 37 -1.46 -6.70 0.14
CA VAL A 37 -1.73 -7.27 1.47
C VAL A 37 -3.21 -7.16 1.81
N GLU A 38 -3.69 -8.06 2.67
CA GLU A 38 -5.07 -8.08 3.13
C GLU A 38 -5.43 -6.82 3.95
N LEU A 39 -6.68 -6.37 3.79
CA LEU A 39 -7.25 -5.31 4.60
C LEU A 39 -7.45 -5.75 6.06
N PRO A 40 -7.53 -4.79 7.01
CA PRO A 40 -7.88 -5.09 8.40
C PRO A 40 -9.38 -5.37 8.58
N ALA A 41 -9.90 -6.34 7.83
CA ALA A 41 -11.30 -6.78 7.83
C ALA A 41 -11.61 -7.73 9.01
N PRO A 42 -12.89 -7.85 9.43
CA PRO A 42 -14.04 -7.09 8.94
C PRO A 42 -14.06 -5.64 9.43
N LEU A 43 -14.63 -4.72 8.66
CA LEU A 43 -14.89 -3.31 9.06
C LEU A 43 -16.40 -3.08 9.15
N ALA A 44 -16.92 -2.93 10.36
CA ALA A 44 -18.33 -2.68 10.61
C ALA A 44 -18.80 -1.32 10.05
N PRO A 45 -20.11 -1.12 9.83
CA PRO A 45 -20.66 0.19 9.44
C PRO A 45 -20.20 1.31 10.38
N GLY A 46 -19.63 2.38 9.82
CA GLY A 46 -19.11 3.53 10.56
C GLY A 46 -17.74 3.32 11.21
N GLU A 47 -17.18 2.09 11.19
CA GLU A 47 -15.93 1.77 11.87
C GLU A 47 -14.73 2.44 11.19
N LYS A 48 -13.74 2.81 12.01
CA LYS A 48 -12.43 3.31 11.60
C LYS A 48 -11.35 2.41 12.18
N LYS A 49 -10.45 1.90 11.34
CA LYS A 49 -9.27 1.15 11.78
C LYS A 49 -8.00 1.75 11.21
N GLU A 50 -6.95 1.72 12.01
CA GLU A 50 -5.61 2.09 11.57
C GLU A 50 -4.73 0.86 11.49
N ARG A 51 -3.94 0.78 10.42
CA ARG A 51 -2.96 -0.28 10.21
C ARG A 51 -1.74 0.25 9.47
N THR A 52 -0.59 -0.30 9.84
CA THR A 52 0.68 -0.07 9.18
C THR A 52 1.21 -1.40 8.68
N TRP A 53 1.80 -1.38 7.51
CA TRP A 53 2.47 -2.53 6.91
C TRP A 53 3.91 -2.17 6.63
N THR A 54 4.77 -3.17 6.75
CA THR A 54 6.12 -3.12 6.22
C THR A 54 6.06 -3.63 4.78
N VAL A 55 6.47 -2.80 3.84
CA VAL A 55 6.66 -3.19 2.44
C VAL A 55 8.15 -3.36 2.19
N CYS A 56 8.51 -4.42 1.47
CA CYS A 56 9.90 -4.79 1.22
C CYS A 56 10.20 -4.66 -0.26
N VAL A 57 11.37 -4.11 -0.57
CA VAL A 57 11.96 -4.15 -1.91
C VAL A 57 13.27 -4.88 -1.80
N GLU A 58 13.49 -5.84 -2.69
CA GLU A 58 14.75 -6.57 -2.76
C GLU A 58 15.91 -5.61 -3.03
N ALA A 59 16.99 -5.69 -2.24
CA ALA A 59 18.08 -4.72 -2.28
C ALA A 59 18.72 -4.56 -3.66
N TRP A 60 18.80 -5.64 -4.46
CA TRP A 60 19.35 -5.60 -5.81
C TRP A 60 18.51 -4.76 -6.78
N ARG A 61 17.23 -4.49 -6.46
CA ARG A 61 16.36 -3.59 -7.23
C ARG A 61 16.61 -2.12 -6.92
N VAL A 62 17.43 -1.79 -5.91
CA VAL A 62 17.76 -0.42 -5.51
C VAL A 62 19.27 -0.19 -5.68
N PRO A 63 19.73 0.16 -6.89
CA PRO A 63 21.13 0.49 -7.13
C PRO A 63 21.65 1.60 -6.23
N LEU A 64 22.99 1.66 -6.07
CA LEU A 64 23.65 2.71 -5.30
C LEU A 64 23.29 4.11 -5.83
N GLY A 65 22.97 5.02 -4.89
CA GLY A 65 22.54 6.38 -5.22
C GLY A 65 21.05 6.52 -5.55
N MET A 66 20.32 5.41 -5.65
CA MET A 66 18.86 5.41 -5.78
C MET A 66 18.18 5.32 -4.41
N ARG A 67 16.89 5.62 -4.39
CA ARG A 67 16.05 5.56 -3.20
C ARG A 67 14.68 5.01 -3.54
N VAL A 68 13.96 4.56 -2.51
CA VAL A 68 12.60 4.06 -2.66
C VAL A 68 11.58 5.05 -2.11
N GLU A 69 10.43 5.16 -2.75
CA GLU A 69 9.28 5.89 -2.26
C GLU A 69 8.02 5.07 -2.43
N THR A 70 7.20 4.95 -1.38
CA THR A 70 5.87 4.33 -1.51
C THR A 70 4.84 5.43 -1.73
N ARG A 71 4.17 5.44 -2.89
CA ARG A 71 3.26 6.52 -3.29
C ARG A 71 1.90 6.00 -3.73
N ASP A 72 1.90 5.01 -4.62
CA ASP A 72 0.66 4.48 -5.16
C ASP A 72 0.01 3.56 -4.13
N VAL A 73 -1.25 3.85 -3.80
CA VAL A 73 -2.04 3.03 -2.91
C VAL A 73 -3.41 2.82 -3.53
N SER A 74 -3.72 1.57 -3.87
CA SER A 74 -5.06 1.18 -4.31
C SER A 74 -5.69 0.23 -3.30
N VAL A 75 -7.01 0.27 -3.19
CA VAL A 75 -7.76 -0.57 -2.26
C VAL A 75 -8.91 -1.24 -3.01
N ARG A 76 -9.02 -2.55 -2.87
CA ARG A 76 -10.13 -3.37 -3.35
C ARG A 76 -10.92 -3.89 -2.16
N TRP A 77 -12.24 -3.72 -2.20
CA TRP A 77 -13.15 -4.12 -1.13
C TRP A 77 -14.07 -5.25 -1.63
N GLU A 78 -14.37 -6.21 -0.77
CA GLU A 78 -15.28 -7.34 -1.03
C GLU A 78 -16.24 -7.60 0.16
#